data_AF-A0A1Z8KTC8-F1
#
_entry.id   AF-A0A1Z8KTC8-F1
#
_cell.length_a   1.000
_cell.length_b   1.000
_cell.length_c   1.000
_cell.angle_alpha   90.00
_cell.angle_beta   90.00
_cell.angle_gamma   90.00
#
_symmetry.space_group_name_H-M   'P 1'
#
loop_
_entity.id
_entity.type
_entity.pdbx_description
1 polymer ?
#
loop_
_entity_poly.entity_id
_entity_poly.type
_entity_poly.pdbx_seq_one_letter_code
_entity_poly.pdbx_strand_id
1 'polypeptide(L)'
;MGEIIFLSLVAIIAISAIWVVVSPNLVHSATSLLVTLFGIAGLYVFLYADFLAATQVVIYVGGILVLIIFGVMLTNKIDKPVIESISSNKIIGVLISSFIFTILSIIVIQTNWPIIADNAKEGPPTVELIGKLILGKYLLPFELISILLLSALVGSALLARKKNIPIDIKEDDTDELDTESNSDQETVINDIESKKSENKESGEINKDG
;
A
#
# COMPACT_ATOMS: atom_id res chain seq x y z
N MET A 1 -9.09 -18.42 -36.17
CA MET A 1 -9.82 -17.44 -35.31
C MET A 1 -9.34 -17.48 -33.86
N GLY A 2 -9.22 -18.66 -33.23
CA GLY A 2 -8.78 -18.77 -31.82
C GLY A 2 -7.43 -18.10 -31.52
N GLU A 3 -6.42 -18.27 -32.39
CA GLU A 3 -5.10 -17.63 -32.23
C GLU A 3 -5.16 -16.10 -32.19
N ILE A 4 -6.02 -15.48 -33.02
CA ILE A 4 -6.17 -14.02 -33.08
C ILE A 4 -6.81 -13.52 -31.78
N ILE A 5 -7.82 -14.22 -31.28
CA ILE A 5 -8.50 -13.90 -30.01
C ILE A 5 -7.51 -14.03 -28.86
N PHE A 6 -6.74 -15.13 -28.82
CA PHE A 6 -5.70 -15.36 -27.82
C PHE A 6 -4.65 -14.25 -27.84
N LEU A 7 -4.08 -13.93 -29.01
CA LEU A 7 -3.05 -12.90 -29.14
C LEU A 7 -3.57 -11.51 -28.75
N SER A 8 -4.80 -11.17 -29.16
CA SER A 8 -5.45 -9.92 -28.77
C SER A 8 -5.64 -9.84 -27.24
N LEU A 9 -6.09 -10.93 -26.61
CA LEU A 9 -6.29 -10.99 -25.17
C LEU A 9 -4.97 -10.83 -24.42
N VAL A 10 -3.92 -11.56 -24.82
CA VAL A 10 -2.57 -11.44 -24.23
C VAL A 10 -2.02 -10.02 -24.40
N ALA A 11 -2.20 -9.40 -25.56
CA ALA A 11 -1.76 -8.03 -25.80
C ALA A 11 -2.45 -7.04 -24.86
N ILE A 12 -3.78 -7.15 -24.68
CA ILE A 12 -4.55 -6.29 -23.76
C ILE A 12 -4.06 -6.48 -22.31
N ILE A 13 -3.85 -7.71 -21.88
CA ILE A 13 -3.36 -8.03 -20.53
C ILE A 13 -1.98 -7.41 -20.30
N ALA A 14 -1.06 -7.57 -21.27
CA ALA A 14 0.30 -7.05 -21.17
C ALA A 14 0.34 -5.52 -21.13
N ILE A 15 -0.40 -4.85 -22.03
CA ILE A 15 -0.51 -3.38 -22.05
C ILE A 15 -1.09 -2.87 -20.73
N SER A 16 -2.16 -3.50 -20.25
CA SER A 16 -2.79 -3.13 -18.99
C SER A 16 -1.84 -3.32 -17.79
N ALA A 17 -1.12 -4.44 -17.73
CA ALA A 17 -0.16 -4.72 -16.67
C ALA A 17 0.98 -3.69 -16.63
N ILE A 18 1.49 -3.26 -17.79
CA ILE A 18 2.49 -2.18 -17.87
C ILE A 18 1.88 -0.87 -17.35
N TRP A 19 0.64 -0.56 -17.73
CA TRP A 19 -0.04 0.66 -17.29
C TRP A 19 -0.23 0.72 -15.77
N VAL A 20 -0.52 -0.41 -15.11
CA VAL A 20 -0.65 -0.49 -13.64
C VAL A 20 0.59 0.06 -12.93
N VAL A 21 1.78 -0.29 -13.43
CA VAL A 21 3.06 0.06 -12.80
C VAL A 21 3.54 1.47 -13.18
N VAL A 22 3.21 1.93 -14.40
CA VAL A 22 3.65 3.24 -14.90
C VAL A 22 2.73 4.36 -14.42
N SER A 23 1.46 4.09 -14.12
CA SER A 23 0.49 5.13 -13.78
C SER A 23 0.81 5.78 -12.43
N PRO A 24 0.87 7.13 -12.36
CA PRO A 24 1.11 7.86 -11.11
C PRO A 24 -0.13 7.98 -10.22
N ASN A 25 -1.32 7.64 -10.74
CA ASN A 25 -2.57 7.74 -10.00
C ASN A 25 -3.01 6.34 -9.54
N LEU A 26 -3.08 6.15 -8.23
CA LEU A 26 -3.43 4.86 -7.60
C LEU A 26 -4.79 4.31 -8.08
N VAL A 27 -5.76 5.18 -8.34
CA VAL A 27 -7.08 4.76 -8.85
C VAL A 27 -6.96 4.25 -10.29
N HIS A 28 -6.18 4.94 -11.14
CA HIS A 28 -5.94 4.46 -12.51
C HIS A 28 -5.19 3.13 -12.51
N SER A 29 -4.15 2.98 -11.68
CA SER A 29 -3.46 1.71 -11.50
C SER A 29 -4.42 0.59 -11.08
N ALA A 30 -5.32 0.85 -10.12
CA ALA A 30 -6.28 -0.15 -9.68
C ALA A 30 -7.31 -0.52 -10.77
N THR A 31 -7.78 0.45 -11.56
CA THR A 31 -8.69 0.17 -12.69
C THR A 31 -8.00 -0.61 -13.83
N SER A 32 -6.73 -0.35 -14.12
CA SER A 32 -5.98 -1.16 -15.09
C SER A 32 -5.71 -2.58 -14.55
N LEU A 33 -5.51 -2.73 -13.23
CA LEU A 33 -5.38 -4.04 -12.62
C LEU A 33 -6.65 -4.87 -12.79
N LEU A 34 -7.84 -4.23 -12.76
CA LEU A 34 -9.11 -4.87 -13.09
C LEU A 34 -9.07 -5.53 -14.48
N VAL A 35 -8.67 -4.76 -15.49
CA VAL A 35 -8.61 -5.23 -16.88
C VAL A 35 -7.61 -6.39 -17.00
N THR A 36 -6.47 -6.32 -16.33
CA THR A 36 -5.48 -7.40 -16.30
C THR A 36 -6.05 -8.68 -15.66
N LEU A 37 -6.66 -8.59 -14.48
CA LEU A 37 -7.20 -9.76 -13.75
C LEU A 37 -8.41 -10.38 -14.48
N PHE A 38 -9.26 -9.55 -15.09
CA PHE A 38 -10.37 -10.01 -15.91
C PHE A 38 -9.89 -10.66 -17.22
N GLY A 39 -8.86 -10.09 -17.85
CA GLY A 39 -8.22 -10.71 -19.02
C GLY A 39 -7.62 -12.08 -18.70
N ILE A 40 -6.99 -12.23 -17.52
CA ILE A 40 -6.49 -13.54 -17.04
C ILE A 40 -7.65 -14.54 -16.87
N ALA A 41 -8.81 -14.11 -16.37
CA ALA A 41 -9.99 -14.99 -16.32
C ALA A 41 -10.40 -15.46 -17.73
N GLY A 42 -10.33 -14.57 -18.73
CA GLY A 42 -10.53 -14.92 -20.14
C GLY A 42 -9.52 -15.95 -20.66
N LEU A 43 -8.25 -15.86 -20.25
CA LEU A 43 -7.23 -16.86 -20.59
C LEU A 43 -7.56 -18.23 -19.98
N TYR A 44 -8.07 -18.28 -18.76
CA TYR A 44 -8.52 -19.53 -18.15
C TYR A 44 -9.70 -20.16 -18.89
N VAL A 45 -10.67 -19.36 -19.36
CA VAL A 45 -11.75 -19.85 -20.22
C VAL A 45 -11.18 -20.42 -21.52
N PHE A 46 -10.21 -19.75 -22.13
CA PHE A 46 -9.57 -20.21 -23.37
C PHE A 46 -8.78 -21.53 -23.17
N LEU A 47 -8.28 -21.79 -21.97
CA LEU A 47 -7.58 -23.02 -21.58
C LEU A 47 -8.51 -24.13 -21.07
N TYR A 48 -9.84 -24.00 -21.23
CA TYR A 48 -10.85 -24.93 -20.70
C TYR A 48 -10.79 -25.12 -19.17
N ALA A 49 -10.35 -24.09 -18.44
CA ALA A 49 -10.26 -24.09 -16.97
C ALA A 49 -11.41 -23.29 -16.36
N ASP A 50 -12.64 -23.81 -16.47
CA ASP A 50 -13.89 -23.16 -16.06
C ASP A 50 -13.96 -22.83 -14.56
N PHE A 51 -13.58 -23.77 -13.68
CA PHE A 51 -13.54 -23.52 -12.24
C PHE A 51 -12.54 -22.40 -11.86
N LEU A 52 -11.36 -22.39 -12.49
CA LEU A 52 -10.34 -21.37 -12.26
C LEU A 52 -10.79 -20.01 -12.78
N ALA A 53 -11.41 -19.95 -13.96
CA ALA A 53 -11.98 -18.72 -14.49
C ALA A 53 -13.06 -18.12 -13.57
N ALA A 54 -13.99 -18.95 -13.09
CA ALA A 54 -15.04 -18.50 -12.17
C ALA A 54 -14.45 -17.99 -10.84
N THR A 55 -13.51 -18.74 -10.27
CA THR A 55 -12.83 -18.37 -9.02
C THR A 55 -12.00 -17.09 -9.19
N GLN A 56 -11.38 -16.89 -10.36
CA GLN A 56 -10.65 -15.67 -10.69
C GLN A 56 -11.56 -14.44 -10.62
N VAL A 57 -12.76 -14.53 -11.18
CA VAL A 57 -13.73 -13.43 -11.14
C VAL A 57 -14.26 -13.22 -9.73
N VAL A 58 -14.67 -14.27 -9.03
CA VAL A 58 -15.28 -14.14 -7.68
C VAL A 58 -14.28 -13.65 -6.64
N ILE A 59 -13.09 -14.25 -6.57
CA ILE A 59 -12.13 -13.97 -5.50
C ILE A 59 -11.24 -12.78 -5.83
N TYR A 60 -10.58 -12.81 -7.00
CA TYR A 60 -9.59 -11.78 -7.32
C TYR A 60 -10.25 -10.48 -7.78
N VAL A 61 -11.16 -10.54 -8.75
CA VAL A 61 -11.85 -9.34 -9.24
C VAL A 61 -12.93 -8.88 -8.26
N GLY A 62 -13.74 -9.79 -7.71
CA GLY A 62 -14.88 -9.46 -6.85
C GLY A 62 -14.50 -9.14 -5.41
N GLY A 63 -13.56 -9.87 -4.81
CA GLY A 63 -13.16 -9.68 -3.42
C GLY A 63 -11.93 -8.78 -3.29
N ILE A 64 -10.77 -9.31 -3.65
CA ILE A 64 -9.46 -8.71 -3.36
C ILE A 64 -9.32 -7.34 -4.04
N LEU A 65 -9.62 -7.26 -5.33
CA LEU A 65 -9.48 -6.01 -6.08
C LEU A 65 -10.45 -4.92 -5.59
N VAL A 66 -11.70 -5.28 -5.29
CA VAL A 66 -12.67 -4.32 -4.74
C VAL A 66 -12.20 -3.78 -3.39
N LEU A 67 -11.66 -4.64 -2.51
CA LEU A 67 -11.06 -4.22 -1.24
C LEU A 67 -9.87 -3.28 -1.46
N ILE A 68 -9.00 -3.56 -2.43
CA ILE A 68 -7.87 -2.68 -2.77
C ILE A 68 -8.37 -1.33 -3.29
N ILE A 69 -9.33 -1.31 -4.22
CA ILE A 69 -9.90 -0.07 -4.75
C ILE A 69 -10.53 0.75 -3.61
N PHE A 70 -11.30 0.12 -2.74
CA PHE A 70 -11.89 0.80 -1.58
C PHE A 70 -10.82 1.39 -0.65
N GLY A 71 -9.79 0.61 -0.31
CA GLY A 71 -8.69 1.06 0.54
C GLY A 71 -7.91 2.22 -0.07
N VAL A 72 -7.57 2.11 -1.35
CA VAL A 72 -6.90 3.18 -2.11
C VAL A 72 -7.78 4.43 -2.14
N MET A 73 -9.06 4.31 -2.49
CA MET A 73 -9.97 5.46 -2.58
C MET A 73 -10.16 6.16 -1.22
N LEU A 74 -10.19 5.40 -0.12
CA LEU A 74 -10.29 5.96 1.23
C LEU A 74 -9.02 6.73 1.64
N THR A 75 -7.85 6.32 1.14
CA THR A 75 -6.54 6.91 1.50
C THR A 75 -6.04 8.01 0.55
N ASN A 76 -6.62 8.15 -0.66
CA ASN A 76 -6.11 8.97 -1.78
C ASN A 76 -6.14 10.51 -1.57
N LYS A 77 -6.13 11.00 -0.33
CA LYS A 77 -6.19 12.42 0.03
C LYS A 77 -4.94 12.93 0.77
N ILE A 78 -3.85 12.17 0.83
CA ILE A 78 -2.62 12.62 1.50
C ILE A 78 -1.67 13.24 0.47
N ASP A 79 -1.28 14.47 0.75
CA ASP A 79 -0.64 15.44 -0.12
C ASP A 79 0.61 14.95 -0.86
N LYS A 80 0.81 15.50 -2.06
CA LYS A 80 2.00 15.31 -2.90
C LYS A 80 3.15 16.18 -2.37
N PRO A 81 4.22 15.63 -1.79
CA PRO A 81 5.53 16.13 -2.10
C PRO A 81 5.94 15.46 -3.42
N VAL A 82 5.93 16.23 -4.50
CA VAL A 82 6.62 15.87 -5.74
C VAL A 82 8.11 15.89 -5.43
N ILE A 83 8.60 14.84 -4.76
CA ILE A 83 10.02 14.52 -4.79
C ILE A 83 10.21 13.85 -6.14
N GLU A 84 10.72 14.61 -7.11
CA GLU A 84 11.39 14.07 -8.30
C GLU A 84 12.60 13.26 -7.84
N SER A 85 12.36 12.12 -7.20
CA SER A 85 13.37 11.08 -7.10
C SER A 85 13.31 10.33 -8.41
N ILE A 86 14.00 10.84 -9.42
CA ILE A 86 14.60 9.95 -10.42
C ILE A 86 15.62 9.13 -9.63
N SER A 87 15.10 8.12 -8.95
CA SER A 87 15.84 7.15 -8.16
C SER A 87 16.84 6.53 -9.10
N SER A 88 18.13 6.75 -8.83
CA SER A 88 19.25 6.12 -9.56
C SER A 88 19.09 4.59 -9.66
N ASN A 89 18.28 4.00 -8.76
CA ASN A 89 17.95 2.58 -8.71
C ASN A 89 16.90 2.14 -9.75
N LYS A 90 16.28 3.05 -10.52
CA LYS A 90 15.38 2.63 -11.62
C LYS A 90 16.12 1.84 -12.69
N ILE A 91 17.36 2.23 -12.99
CA ILE A 91 18.21 1.55 -13.97
C ILE A 91 18.55 0.14 -13.45
N ILE A 92 18.96 0.00 -12.19
CA ILE A 92 19.29 -1.32 -11.62
C ILE A 92 18.06 -2.23 -11.57
N GLY A 93 16.87 -1.67 -11.28
CA GLY A 93 15.62 -2.41 -11.28
C GLY A 93 15.24 -2.94 -12.66
N VAL A 94 15.37 -2.12 -13.71
CA VAL A 94 15.13 -2.57 -15.10
C VAL A 94 16.13 -3.64 -15.51
N LEU A 95 17.39 -3.50 -15.10
CA LEU A 95 18.46 -4.44 -15.43
C LEU A 95 18.21 -5.81 -14.78
N ILE A 96 17.82 -5.85 -13.50
CA ILE A 96 17.52 -7.10 -12.80
C ILE A 96 16.26 -7.77 -13.35
N SER A 97 15.19 -7.00 -13.64
CA SER A 97 13.96 -7.56 -14.19
C SER A 97 14.18 -8.11 -15.60
N SER A 98 14.99 -7.42 -16.42
CA SER A 98 15.34 -7.87 -17.77
C SER A 98 16.19 -9.14 -17.75
N PHE A 99 17.14 -9.23 -16.81
CA PHE A 99 17.95 -10.43 -16.62
C PHE A 99 17.08 -11.64 -16.25
N ILE A 100 16.17 -11.48 -15.29
CA ILE A 100 15.22 -12.53 -14.85
C ILE A 100 14.25 -12.91 -15.99
N PHE A 101 13.75 -11.93 -16.74
CA PHE A 101 12.88 -12.21 -17.89
C PHE A 101 13.61 -13.02 -18.96
N THR A 102 14.85 -12.67 -19.26
CA THR A 102 15.67 -13.35 -20.28
C THR A 102 15.94 -14.80 -19.88
N ILE A 103 16.35 -15.07 -18.65
CA ILE A 103 16.62 -16.44 -18.19
C ILE A 103 15.37 -17.31 -18.22
N LEU A 104 14.21 -16.79 -17.78
CA LEU A 104 12.95 -17.52 -17.85
C LEU A 104 12.54 -17.80 -19.30
N SER A 105 12.71 -16.83 -20.20
CA SER A 105 12.38 -16.98 -21.61
C SER A 105 13.25 -18.05 -22.28
N ILE A 106 14.56 -18.09 -21.96
CA ILE A 106 15.48 -19.15 -22.42
C ILE A 106 15.00 -20.52 -21.94
N ILE A 107 14.63 -20.66 -20.66
CA ILE A 107 14.15 -21.92 -20.09
C ILE A 107 12.88 -22.39 -20.81
N VAL A 108 11.90 -21.49 -21.03
CA VAL A 108 10.65 -21.85 -21.70
C VAL A 108 10.88 -22.33 -23.13
N ILE A 109 11.79 -21.70 -23.88
CA ILE A 109 12.06 -22.03 -25.29
C ILE A 109 12.95 -23.27 -25.43
N GLN A 110 13.93 -23.48 -24.55
CA GLN A 110 14.85 -24.61 -24.63
C GLN A 110 14.30 -25.89 -24.00
N THR A 111 13.32 -25.78 -23.08
CA THR A 111 12.70 -26.95 -22.47
C THR A 111 11.83 -27.67 -23.50
N ASN A 112 12.09 -28.96 -23.70
CA ASN A 112 11.24 -29.79 -24.55
C ASN A 112 9.99 -30.21 -23.77
N TRP A 113 8.87 -29.56 -24.06
CA TRP A 113 7.58 -29.84 -23.41
C TRP A 113 6.93 -31.08 -24.03
N PRO A 114 6.66 -32.14 -23.26
CA PRO A 114 5.94 -33.31 -23.80
C PRO A 114 4.48 -32.92 -24.08
N ILE A 115 4.17 -32.64 -25.34
CA ILE A 115 2.79 -32.36 -25.77
C ILE A 115 2.09 -33.71 -25.89
N ILE A 116 1.25 -34.03 -24.90
CA ILE A 116 0.38 -35.20 -24.97
C ILE A 116 -0.77 -34.85 -25.92
N ALA A 117 -0.63 -35.25 -27.18
CA ALA A 117 -1.58 -35.01 -28.26
C ALA A 117 -2.84 -35.89 -28.16
N ASP A 118 -3.24 -36.31 -26.96
CA ASP A 118 -4.50 -37.02 -26.80
C ASP A 118 -5.62 -35.99 -26.81
N ASN A 119 -6.20 -35.83 -28.00
CA ASN A 119 -7.45 -35.15 -28.32
C ASN A 119 -7.80 -34.01 -27.35
N ALA A 120 -7.39 -32.79 -27.70
CA ALA A 120 -7.86 -31.52 -27.13
C ALA A 120 -9.37 -31.31 -27.38
N LYS A 121 -10.19 -32.27 -26.95
CA LYS A 121 -11.61 -32.16 -26.76
C LYS A 121 -11.81 -31.45 -25.43
N GLU A 122 -12.88 -30.67 -25.36
CA GLU A 122 -13.42 -30.09 -24.14
C GLU A 122 -13.26 -31.12 -23.00
N GLY A 123 -12.37 -30.82 -22.05
CA GLY A 123 -12.11 -31.71 -20.94
C GLY A 123 -13.38 -31.92 -20.12
N PRO A 124 -13.48 -33.02 -19.34
CA PRO A 124 -14.58 -33.18 -18.39
C PRO A 124 -14.65 -31.95 -17.46
N PRO A 125 -15.85 -31.61 -16.92
CA PRO A 125 -16.04 -30.43 -16.08
C PRO A 125 -14.96 -30.36 -14.98
N THR A 126 -14.16 -29.28 -14.94
CA THR A 126 -13.00 -29.24 -14.03
C THR A 126 -13.43 -29.16 -12.57
N VAL A 127 -14.64 -28.66 -12.31
CA VAL A 127 -15.25 -28.53 -10.98
C VAL A 127 -15.29 -29.87 -10.25
N GLU A 128 -15.75 -30.95 -10.91
CA GLU A 128 -15.90 -32.25 -10.26
C GLU A 128 -14.53 -32.84 -9.88
N LEU A 129 -13.57 -32.78 -10.82
CA LEU A 129 -12.22 -33.29 -10.61
C LEU A 129 -11.53 -32.54 -9.47
N ILE A 130 -11.58 -31.21 -9.49
CA ILE A 130 -10.97 -30.36 -8.47
C ILE A 130 -11.64 -30.60 -7.11
N GLY A 131 -12.97 -30.73 -7.06
CA GLY A 131 -13.70 -31.05 -5.84
C GLY A 131 -13.25 -32.38 -5.21
N LYS A 132 -13.12 -33.44 -6.01
CA LYS A 132 -12.60 -34.74 -5.53
C LYS A 132 -11.15 -34.65 -5.07
N LEU A 133 -10.31 -33.88 -5.75
CA LEU A 133 -8.91 -33.69 -5.35
C LEU A 133 -8.79 -32.93 -4.04
N ILE A 134 -9.55 -31.85 -3.85
CA ILE A 134 -9.54 -31.02 -2.63
C ILE A 134 -10.06 -31.82 -1.43
N LEU A 135 -11.15 -32.57 -1.60
CA LEU A 135 -11.74 -33.36 -0.51
C LEU A 135 -11.08 -34.74 -0.30
N GLY A 136 -10.24 -35.18 -1.23
CA GLY A 136 -9.49 -36.42 -1.12
C GLY A 136 -8.01 -36.15 -0.86
N LYS A 137 -7.22 -36.11 -1.94
CA LYS A 137 -5.75 -36.03 -1.87
C LYS A 137 -5.23 -34.77 -1.18
N TYR A 138 -5.89 -33.64 -1.34
CA TYR A 138 -5.46 -32.33 -0.83
C TYR A 138 -6.30 -31.85 0.37
N LEU A 139 -6.88 -32.78 1.14
CA LEU A 139 -7.68 -32.47 2.32
C LEU A 139 -6.89 -31.68 3.37
N LEU A 140 -5.65 -32.09 3.65
CA LEU A 140 -4.80 -31.41 4.65
C LEU A 140 -4.47 -29.95 4.24
N PRO A 141 -4.01 -29.66 3.00
CA PRO A 141 -3.87 -28.28 2.54
C PRO A 141 -5.17 -27.45 2.65
N PHE A 142 -6.33 -28.04 2.34
CA PHE A 142 -7.62 -27.35 2.45
C PHE A 142 -7.96 -26.95 3.90
N GLU A 143 -7.68 -27.82 4.86
CA GLU A 143 -7.84 -27.53 6.28
C GLU A 143 -6.88 -26.42 6.75
N LEU A 144 -5.61 -26.47 6.33
CA LEU A 144 -4.64 -25.43 6.65
C LEU A 144 -5.04 -24.05 6.09
N ILE A 145 -5.60 -23.99 4.88
CA ILE A 145 -6.10 -22.74 4.30
C ILE A 145 -7.30 -22.21 5.10
N SER A 146 -8.16 -23.10 5.61
CA SER A 146 -9.30 -22.71 6.45
C SER A 146 -8.84 -22.05 7.76
N ILE A 147 -7.80 -22.61 8.40
CA ILE A 147 -7.17 -22.03 9.60
C ILE A 147 -6.47 -20.71 9.26
N LEU A 148 -5.79 -20.63 8.10
CA LEU A 148 -5.15 -19.41 7.62
C LEU A 148 -6.17 -18.27 7.43
N LEU A 149 -7.33 -18.56 6.82
CA LEU A 149 -8.40 -17.60 6.61
C LEU A 149 -9.03 -17.15 7.94
N LEU A 150 -9.25 -18.08 8.88
CA LEU A 150 -9.72 -17.74 10.22
C LEU A 150 -8.73 -16.81 10.94
N SER A 151 -7.44 -17.13 10.88
CA SER A 151 -6.37 -16.32 11.47
C SER A 151 -6.29 -14.93 10.83
N ALA A 152 -6.38 -14.85 9.50
CA ALA A 152 -6.41 -13.58 8.77
C ALA A 152 -7.61 -12.72 9.18
N LEU A 153 -8.80 -13.31 9.31
CA LEU A 153 -10.00 -12.58 9.75
C LEU A 153 -9.85 -12.03 11.16
N VAL A 154 -9.36 -12.84 12.11
CA VAL A 154 -9.11 -12.39 13.49
C VAL A 154 -8.04 -11.28 13.51
N GLY A 155 -6.95 -11.46 12.76
CA GLY A 155 -5.86 -10.48 12.66
C GLY A 155 -6.33 -9.15 12.09
N SER A 156 -7.05 -9.16 10.97
CA SER A 156 -7.60 -7.95 10.35
C SER A 156 -8.64 -7.26 11.26
N ALA A 157 -9.51 -8.02 11.93
CA ALA A 157 -10.53 -7.46 12.83
C ALA A 157 -9.90 -6.80 14.07
N LEU A 158 -8.86 -7.41 14.66
CA LEU A 158 -8.13 -6.82 15.78
C LEU A 158 -7.39 -5.53 15.38
N LEU A 159 -6.81 -5.50 14.17
CA LEU A 159 -6.08 -4.34 13.67
C LEU A 159 -7.01 -3.17 13.30
N ALA A 160 -8.19 -3.47 12.75
CA ALA A 160 -9.20 -2.46 12.41
C ALA A 160 -9.87 -1.84 13.65
N ARG A 161 -9.73 -2.45 14.84
CA ARG A 161 -10.36 -1.96 16.07
C ARG A 161 -9.62 -0.73 16.60
N LYS A 162 -10.21 0.45 16.45
CA LYS A 162 -9.73 1.70 17.06
C LYS A 162 -9.77 1.60 18.59
N LYS A 163 -8.60 1.69 19.25
CA LYS A 163 -8.51 1.76 20.72
C LYS A 163 -8.78 3.21 21.14
N ASN A 164 -9.97 3.48 21.66
CA ASN A 164 -10.23 4.74 22.37
C ASN A 164 -9.53 4.65 23.72
N ILE A 165 -8.27 5.07 23.77
CA ILE A 165 -7.58 5.33 25.03
C ILE A 165 -8.11 6.69 25.49
N PRO A 166 -8.91 6.80 26.57
CA PRO A 166 -9.14 8.09 27.18
C PRO A 166 -7.77 8.56 27.68
N ILE A 167 -7.21 9.56 27.00
CA ILE A 167 -6.13 10.35 27.57
C ILE A 167 -6.82 11.15 28.67
N ASP A 168 -6.73 10.62 29.89
CA ASP A 168 -6.94 11.39 31.10
C ASP A 168 -5.85 12.46 31.08
N ILE A 169 -6.15 13.60 30.45
CA ILE A 169 -5.41 14.83 30.67
C ILE A 169 -5.66 15.10 32.14
N LYS A 170 -4.74 14.63 32.99
CA LYS A 170 -4.51 15.33 34.24
C LYS A 170 -4.15 16.74 33.81
N GLU A 171 -5.10 17.65 33.95
CA GLU A 171 -4.80 19.06 34.13
C GLU A 171 -3.79 19.08 35.29
N ASP A 172 -2.51 19.12 34.91
CA ASP A 172 -1.46 19.53 35.81
C ASP A 172 -1.77 20.99 36.08
N ASP A 173 -2.24 21.26 37.30
CA ASP A 173 -2.52 22.60 37.81
C ASP A 173 -1.23 23.44 37.73
N THR A 174 -0.93 23.99 36.55
CA THR A 174 0.15 24.95 36.33
C THR A 174 -0.32 26.40 36.48
N ASP A 175 -1.45 26.62 37.17
CA ASP A 175 -1.98 27.98 37.40
C ASP A 175 -1.36 28.68 38.63
N GLU A 176 -0.31 28.13 39.25
CA GLU A 176 0.30 28.71 40.46
C GLU A 176 1.77 29.18 40.36
N LEU A 177 2.40 29.19 39.18
CA LEU A 177 3.82 29.63 39.07
C LEU A 177 4.07 31.00 38.40
N ASP A 178 3.04 31.71 37.97
CA ASP A 178 3.23 32.99 37.27
C ASP A 178 3.04 34.25 38.15
N THR A 179 2.72 34.09 39.44
CA THR A 179 2.43 35.27 40.30
C THR A 179 3.63 35.73 41.15
N GLU A 180 4.65 34.90 41.37
CA GLU A 180 5.78 35.25 42.26
C GLU A 180 6.97 35.90 41.52
N SER A 181 7.06 35.79 40.19
CA SER A 181 8.18 36.35 39.41
C SER A 181 8.06 37.85 39.13
N ASN A 182 6.88 38.46 39.28
CA ASN A 182 6.66 39.85 38.86
C ASN A 182 6.90 40.88 39.98
N SER A 183 6.77 40.50 41.26
CA SER A 183 7.04 41.42 42.39
C SER A 183 8.52 41.76 42.53
N ASP A 184 9.39 40.80 42.23
CA ASP A 184 10.84 40.98 42.39
C ASP A 184 11.45 41.79 41.23
N GLN A 185 10.89 41.69 40.03
CA GLN A 185 11.34 42.48 38.88
C GLN A 185 10.91 43.95 38.99
N GLU A 186 9.70 44.22 39.49
CA GLU A 186 9.21 45.59 39.66
C GLU A 186 9.99 46.36 40.75
N THR A 187 10.40 45.66 41.82
CA THR A 187 11.23 46.24 42.89
C THR A 187 12.65 46.58 42.40
N VAL A 188 13.27 45.68 41.61
CA VAL A 188 14.62 45.90 41.07
C VAL A 188 14.65 46.99 40.00
N ILE A 189 13.60 47.11 39.18
CA ILE A 189 13.50 48.18 38.15
C ILE A 189 13.34 49.55 38.82
N ASN A 190 12.54 49.65 39.88
CA ASN A 190 12.36 50.90 40.62
C ASN A 190 13.64 51.32 41.37
N ASP A 191 14.43 50.37 41.87
CA ASP A 191 15.74 50.64 42.49
C ASP A 191 16.79 51.13 41.47
N ILE A 192 16.71 50.67 40.22
CA ILE A 192 17.60 51.12 39.14
C ILE A 192 17.23 52.54 38.68
N GLU A 193 15.94 52.87 38.60
CA GLU A 193 15.50 54.22 38.25
C GLU A 193 15.83 55.25 39.34
N SER A 194 15.65 54.91 40.62
CA SER A 194 16.04 55.74 41.77
C SER A 194 17.53 56.11 41.75
N LYS A 195 18.42 55.14 41.52
CA LYS A 195 19.87 55.39 41.40
C LYS A 195 20.26 56.20 40.16
N LYS A 196 19.45 56.15 39.10
CA LYS A 196 19.70 56.91 37.87
C LYS A 196 19.28 58.38 38.00
N SER A 197 18.27 58.69 38.81
CA SER A 197 17.95 60.07 39.19
C SER A 197 19.00 60.71 40.09
N GLU A 198 19.54 59.97 41.06
CA GLU A 198 20.56 60.48 41.99
C GLU A 198 21.90 60.82 41.29
N ASN A 199 22.30 60.00 40.30
CA ASN A 199 23.55 60.21 39.57
C ASN A 199 23.47 61.32 38.50
N LYS A 200 22.27 61.81 38.19
CA LYS A 200 22.06 62.92 37.25
C LYS A 200 22.17 64.28 37.92
N GLU A 201 21.86 64.37 39.22
CA GLU A 201 22.03 65.60 40.02
C GLU A 201 23.49 65.81 40.48
N SER A 202 24.26 64.75 40.72
CA SER A 202 25.66 64.90 41.17
C SER A 202 26.67 65.22 40.04
N GLY A 203 26.24 65.20 38.78
CA GLY A 203 27.08 65.52 37.61
C GLY A 203 27.11 67.00 37.20
N GLU A 204 26.28 67.85 37.81
CA GLU A 204 26.11 69.25 37.38
C GLU A 204 26.82 70.28 38.29
N ILE A 205 27.54 69.85 39.34
CA ILE A 205 28.18 70.75 40.31
C ILE A 205 29.71 70.88 40.12
N ASN A 206 30.33 70.22 39.12
CA ASN A 206 31.78 70.33 38.88
C ASN A 206 32.14 70.88 37.49
N LYS A 207 31.53 72.03 37.15
CA LYS A 207 31.99 72.95 36.11
C LYS A 207 31.76 74.38 36.59
N ASP A 208 32.58 74.81 37.54
CA ASP A 208 32.96 76.21 37.75
C ASP A 208 33.98 76.25 38.91
N GLY A 209 35.27 76.38 38.54
CA GLY A 209 36.42 76.38 39.43
C GLY A 209 37.73 76.23 38.67
#